data_AF-A0A1M2UVI5-F1
#
_entry.id   AF-A0A1M2UVI5-F1
#
_cell.length_a   1.000
_cell.length_b   1.000
_cell.length_c   1.000
_cell.angle_alpha   90.00
_cell.angle_beta   90.00
_cell.angle_gamma   90.00
#
_symmetry.space_group_name_H-M   'P 1'
#
loop_
_entity.id
_entity.type
_entity.pdbx_description
1 polymer ?
#
loop_
_entity_poly.entity_id
_entity_poly.type
_entity_poly.pdbx_seq_one_letter_code
_entity_poly.pdbx_strand_id
1 'polypeptide(L)'
;MHAQTVNPKDTLQQKRLITRTAFFLLFLLAPALNIFRYDLTETRFILLGFPLSFNLNLDWVAQSTPAEVAGQILFWFVLPILTLVPLVLWISLKWGRIYCGWLCPHFSVVEIINKRMTRITGRPTLWEALKKGNTGKALHWAGLTLVCAAIGFSWALALLSYLLPPIPLYLDLITGQLSLYPAIFLAVATAVFTFDFLFARHLFCKYGCAFGLIQSIAWMANGKGRVVTFDTERAAACRDCTKACDEACPMRLPTRSHKRAKFSCTQCLQCVSACREVQKDNPQGSLLTWEPGTPGKQTVLIPVRQIHSPPRQSRA
;
A
#
# COMPACT_ATOMS: atom_id res chain seq x y z
N MET A 1 0.13 -5.72 -29.89
CA MET A 1 0.27 -6.40 -28.58
C MET A 1 1.74 -6.29 -28.17
N HIS A 2 2.10 -5.34 -27.31
CA HIS A 2 3.48 -5.25 -26.79
C HIS A 2 3.58 -6.16 -25.57
N ALA A 3 4.06 -7.38 -25.81
CA ALA A 3 4.57 -8.22 -24.74
C ALA A 3 5.68 -7.44 -24.03
N GLN A 4 5.46 -7.16 -22.74
CA GLN A 4 6.46 -6.54 -21.88
C GLN A 4 7.59 -7.57 -21.72
N THR A 5 8.62 -7.48 -22.56
CA THR A 5 9.87 -8.21 -22.38
C THR A 5 10.51 -7.68 -21.10
N VAL A 6 10.36 -8.44 -20.02
CA VAL A 6 10.98 -8.14 -18.73
C VAL A 6 12.49 -8.25 -18.92
N ASN A 7 13.18 -7.12 -18.95
CA ASN A 7 14.62 -7.04 -18.97
C ASN A 7 15.18 -7.80 -17.74
N PRO A 8 16.12 -8.75 -17.88
CA PRO A 8 16.63 -9.58 -16.78
C PRO A 8 17.32 -8.79 -15.64
N LYS A 9 17.52 -7.47 -15.78
CA LYS A 9 18.03 -6.57 -14.73
C LYS A 9 16.95 -6.02 -13.77
N ASP A 10 15.69 -6.43 -13.90
CA ASP A 10 14.57 -5.97 -13.05
C ASP A 10 14.17 -6.96 -11.95
N THR A 11 15.17 -7.63 -11.37
CA THR A 11 15.02 -8.58 -10.24
C THR A 11 14.22 -8.00 -9.06
N LEU A 12 14.30 -6.69 -8.82
CA LEU A 12 13.51 -6.00 -7.79
C LEU A 12 12.01 -5.97 -8.10
N GLN A 13 11.61 -5.75 -9.36
CA GLN A 13 10.20 -5.76 -9.75
C GLN A 13 9.62 -7.19 -9.71
N GLN A 14 10.43 -8.19 -10.04
CA GLN A 14 10.05 -9.60 -9.87
C GLN A 14 9.86 -9.96 -8.39
N LYS A 15 10.83 -9.62 -7.53
CA LYS A 15 10.71 -9.82 -6.07
C LYS A 15 9.45 -9.13 -5.53
N ARG A 16 9.19 -7.90 -5.96
CA ARG A 16 7.99 -7.15 -5.59
C ARG A 16 6.70 -7.81 -6.03
N LEU A 17 6.66 -8.33 -7.26
CA LEU A 17 5.50 -9.09 -7.73
C LEU A 17 5.26 -10.32 -6.85
N ILE A 18 6.32 -11.06 -6.52
CA ILE A 18 6.24 -12.24 -5.66
C ILE A 18 5.74 -11.87 -4.26
N THR A 19 6.36 -10.88 -3.59
CA THR A 19 5.95 -10.49 -2.23
C THR A 19 4.51 -10.00 -2.19
N ARG A 20 4.10 -9.24 -3.19
CA ARG A 20 2.77 -8.67 -3.28
C ARG A 20 1.71 -9.74 -3.55
N THR A 21 1.98 -10.65 -4.49
CA THR A 21 1.08 -11.77 -4.78
C THR A 21 0.99 -12.72 -3.58
N ALA A 22 2.12 -13.04 -2.94
CA ALA A 22 2.13 -13.88 -1.73
C ALA A 22 1.31 -13.24 -0.60
N PHE A 23 1.47 -11.94 -0.35
CA PHE A 23 0.69 -11.25 0.69
C PHE A 23 -0.80 -11.11 0.32
N PHE A 24 -1.12 -10.92 -0.95
CA PHE A 24 -2.50 -10.91 -1.43
C PHE A 24 -3.18 -12.28 -1.22
N LEU A 25 -2.50 -13.38 -1.55
CA LEU A 25 -2.99 -14.73 -1.27
C LEU A 25 -3.11 -14.99 0.23
N LEU A 26 -2.11 -14.56 1.02
CA LEU A 26 -2.18 -14.64 2.48
C LEU A 26 -3.38 -13.87 3.01
N PHE A 27 -3.67 -12.67 2.51
CA PHE A 27 -4.84 -11.89 2.92
C PHE A 27 -6.17 -12.61 2.64
N LEU A 28 -6.29 -13.29 1.50
CA LEU A 28 -7.51 -14.03 1.16
C LEU A 28 -7.64 -15.36 1.93
N LEU A 29 -6.52 -16.05 2.14
CA LEU A 29 -6.50 -17.41 2.72
C LEU A 29 -6.32 -17.43 4.23
N ALA A 30 -5.76 -16.38 4.84
CA ALA A 30 -5.53 -16.31 6.28
C ALA A 30 -6.77 -16.61 7.14
N PRO A 31 -7.98 -16.08 6.84
CA PRO A 31 -9.15 -16.44 7.63
C PRO A 31 -9.53 -17.91 7.43
N ALA A 32 -9.57 -18.40 6.18
CA ALA A 32 -9.94 -19.77 5.85
C ALA A 32 -8.99 -20.82 6.47
N LEU A 33 -7.70 -20.50 6.55
CA LEU A 33 -6.66 -21.34 7.15
C LEU A 33 -6.49 -21.13 8.66
N ASN A 34 -7.36 -20.32 9.30
CA ASN A 34 -7.26 -19.95 10.72
C ASN A 34 -5.88 -19.34 11.11
N ILE A 35 -5.16 -18.73 10.17
CA ILE A 35 -3.85 -18.09 10.43
C ILE A 35 -4.04 -16.85 11.30
N PHE A 36 -5.02 -16.01 10.96
CA PHE A 36 -5.37 -14.81 11.71
C PHE A 36 -6.83 -14.46 11.45
N ARG A 37 -7.68 -14.51 12.48
CA ARG A 37 -9.06 -14.00 12.42
C ARG A 37 -9.57 -13.65 13.82
N TYR A 38 -10.60 -12.81 13.86
CA TYR A 38 -11.37 -12.53 15.07
C TYR A 38 -12.75 -13.16 14.92
N ASP A 39 -13.10 -14.07 15.82
CA ASP A 39 -14.42 -14.71 15.77
C ASP A 39 -15.41 -13.90 16.61
N LEU A 40 -16.40 -13.28 15.97
CA LEU A 40 -17.45 -12.54 16.67
C LEU A 40 -18.43 -13.44 17.42
N THR A 41 -18.63 -14.70 16.99
CA THR A 41 -19.59 -15.59 17.65
C THR A 41 -19.07 -16.05 19.00
N GLU A 42 -17.76 -16.28 19.10
CA GLU A 42 -17.07 -16.77 20.30
C GLU A 42 -16.16 -15.71 20.93
N THR A 43 -16.22 -14.46 20.44
CA THR A 43 -15.47 -13.28 20.90
C THR A 43 -13.98 -13.53 21.17
N ARG A 44 -13.35 -14.38 20.34
CA ARG A 44 -11.97 -14.85 20.50
C ARG A 44 -11.12 -14.54 19.29
N PHE A 45 -9.86 -14.20 19.52
CA PHE A 45 -8.88 -14.11 18.44
C PHE A 45 -8.31 -15.50 18.17
N ILE A 46 -8.14 -15.84 16.89
CA ILE A 46 -7.48 -17.08 16.49
C ILE A 46 -6.21 -16.70 15.76
N LEU A 47 -5.08 -17.19 16.27
CA LEU A 47 -3.76 -16.97 15.71
C LEU A 47 -3.10 -18.34 15.45
N LEU A 48 -2.74 -18.61 14.20
CA LEU A 48 -2.11 -19.86 13.76
C LEU A 48 -2.87 -21.12 14.21
N GLY A 49 -4.21 -21.08 14.16
CA GLY A 49 -5.09 -22.17 14.59
C GLY A 49 -5.32 -22.27 16.09
N PHE A 50 -4.56 -21.53 16.91
CA PHE A 50 -4.76 -21.50 18.36
C PHE A 50 -5.76 -20.40 18.74
N PRO A 51 -6.80 -20.71 19.52
CA PRO A 51 -7.66 -19.69 20.09
C PRO A 51 -6.85 -18.92 21.13
N LEU A 52 -6.45 -17.69 20.81
CA LEU A 52 -6.13 -16.68 21.80
C LEU A 52 -7.44 -16.24 22.44
N SER A 53 -7.92 -17.01 23.41
CA SER A 53 -8.75 -16.44 24.45
C SER A 53 -7.79 -15.67 25.34
N PHE A 54 -8.01 -14.36 25.49
CA PHE A 54 -7.20 -13.55 26.41
C PHE A 54 -7.44 -13.92 27.89
N ASN A 55 -8.08 -15.05 28.17
CA ASN A 55 -8.65 -15.49 29.43
C ASN A 55 -9.48 -14.43 30.17
N LEU A 56 -9.86 -13.33 29.51
CA LEU A 56 -10.69 -12.25 30.07
C LEU A 56 -12.18 -12.62 30.06
N ASN A 57 -12.51 -13.90 30.32
CA ASN A 57 -13.90 -14.27 30.57
C ASN A 57 -14.34 -13.59 31.88
N LEU A 58 -15.59 -13.12 31.93
CA LEU A 58 -16.14 -12.46 33.12
C LEU A 58 -15.92 -13.29 34.40
N ASP A 59 -16.03 -14.62 34.29
CA ASP A 59 -15.82 -15.55 35.39
C ASP A 59 -14.37 -15.57 35.89
N TRP A 60 -13.39 -15.49 34.98
CA TRP A 60 -11.97 -15.42 35.33
C TRP A 60 -11.59 -14.06 35.88
N VAL A 61 -12.11 -12.98 35.29
CA VAL A 61 -11.87 -11.60 35.76
C VAL A 61 -12.47 -11.39 37.15
N ALA A 62 -13.63 -11.98 37.44
CA ALA A 62 -14.26 -11.91 38.75
C ALA A 62 -13.52 -12.72 39.83
N GLN A 63 -12.78 -13.75 39.44
CA GLN A 63 -12.03 -14.63 40.36
C GLN A 63 -10.54 -14.25 40.49
N SER A 64 -10.00 -13.45 39.57
CA SER A 64 -8.57 -13.11 39.53
C SER A 64 -8.28 -11.81 40.27
N THR A 65 -7.03 -11.67 40.74
CA THR A 65 -6.60 -10.42 41.36
C THR A 65 -6.48 -9.31 40.30
N PRO A 66 -6.71 -8.03 40.67
CA PRO A 66 -6.54 -6.91 39.72
C PRO A 66 -5.15 -6.84 39.08
N ALA A 67 -4.11 -7.30 39.78
CA ALA A 67 -2.74 -7.34 39.29
C ALA A 67 -2.54 -8.38 38.17
N GLU A 68 -3.17 -9.55 38.28
CA GLU A 68 -3.09 -10.61 37.26
C GLU A 68 -3.83 -10.21 35.98
N VAL A 69 -5.03 -9.61 36.13
CA VAL A 69 -5.79 -9.08 35.00
C VAL A 69 -5.00 -7.96 34.30
N ALA A 70 -4.41 -7.04 35.06
CA ALA A 70 -3.58 -5.97 34.50
C ALA A 70 -2.32 -6.52 33.81
N GLY A 71 -1.66 -7.52 34.39
CA GLY A 71 -0.49 -8.18 33.80
C GLY A 71 -0.80 -8.87 32.47
N GLN A 72 -1.94 -9.56 32.39
CA GLN A 72 -2.39 -10.22 31.16
C GLN A 72 -2.72 -9.20 30.05
N ILE A 73 -3.41 -8.11 30.38
CA ILE A 73 -3.70 -7.03 29.44
C ILE A 73 -2.40 -6.36 28.96
N LEU A 74 -1.47 -6.10 29.88
CA LEU A 74 -0.18 -5.51 29.58
C LEU A 74 0.61 -6.37 28.58
N PHE A 75 0.71 -7.67 28.85
CA PHE A 75 1.51 -8.58 28.04
C PHE A 75 0.91 -8.87 26.66
N TRP A 76 -0.41 -9.02 26.57
CA TRP A 76 -1.07 -9.44 25.32
C TRP A 76 -1.59 -8.31 24.44
N PHE A 77 -1.92 -7.14 25.01
CA PHE A 77 -2.42 -6.00 24.24
C PHE A 77 -1.43 -4.85 24.21
N VAL A 78 -0.99 -4.37 25.37
CA VAL A 78 -0.20 -3.14 25.47
C VAL A 78 1.21 -3.34 24.91
N LEU A 79 1.89 -4.42 25.29
CA LEU A 79 3.26 -4.70 24.86
C LEU A 79 3.36 -4.93 23.34
N PRO A 80 2.48 -5.73 22.68
CA PRO A 80 2.48 -5.84 21.23
C PRO A 80 2.21 -4.52 20.52
N ILE A 81 1.29 -3.69 21.03
CA ILE A 81 1.03 -2.37 20.44
C ILE A 81 2.26 -1.45 20.61
N LEU A 82 2.84 -1.38 21.82
CA LEU A 82 4.02 -0.56 22.13
C LEU A 82 5.28 -1.01 21.38
N THR A 83 5.33 -2.24 20.90
CA THR A 83 6.46 -2.75 20.09
C THR A 83 6.20 -2.61 18.60
N LEU A 84 5.04 -3.06 18.11
CA LEU A 84 4.70 -3.07 16.69
C LEU A 84 4.50 -1.66 16.13
N VAL A 85 3.82 -0.75 16.86
CA VAL A 85 3.55 0.59 16.35
C VAL A 85 4.85 1.38 16.15
N PRO A 86 5.76 1.48 17.13
CA PRO A 86 7.05 2.14 16.92
C PRO A 86 7.93 1.46 15.88
N LEU A 87 7.90 0.12 15.80
CA LEU A 87 8.63 -0.62 14.76
C LEU A 87 8.16 -0.25 13.35
N VAL A 88 6.84 -0.26 13.12
CA VAL A 88 6.25 0.13 11.83
C VAL A 88 6.56 1.59 11.51
N LEU A 89 6.48 2.48 12.50
CA LEU A 89 6.85 3.88 12.34
C LEU A 89 8.33 4.05 12.00
N TRP A 90 9.22 3.31 12.66
CA TRP A 90 10.66 3.31 12.38
C TRP A 90 10.97 2.84 10.95
N ILE A 91 10.33 1.75 10.50
CA ILE A 91 10.42 1.28 9.12
C ILE A 91 9.94 2.39 8.16
N SER A 92 8.82 3.03 8.48
CA SER A 92 8.24 4.09 7.64
C SER A 92 9.12 5.34 7.59
N LEU A 93 9.77 5.71 8.69
CA LEU A 93 10.74 6.80 8.75
C LEU A 93 11.93 6.58 7.82
N LYS A 94 12.38 5.33 7.68
CA LYS A 94 13.55 4.98 6.88
C LYS A 94 13.23 4.67 5.42
N TRP A 95 12.12 3.98 5.14
CA TRP A 95 11.77 3.47 3.82
C TRP A 95 10.45 4.02 3.25
N GLY A 96 9.75 4.92 3.93
CA GLY A 96 8.51 5.50 3.40
C GLY A 96 7.32 4.54 3.43
N ARG A 97 6.40 4.72 2.48
CA ARG A 97 5.23 3.84 2.30
C ARG A 97 5.59 2.50 1.63
N ILE A 98 6.64 1.82 2.11
CA ILE A 98 7.13 0.58 1.50
C ILE A 98 6.08 -0.54 1.60
N TYR A 99 5.30 -0.57 2.67
CA TYR A 99 4.18 -1.52 2.81
C TYR A 99 3.18 -1.36 1.66
N CYS A 100 2.77 -0.12 1.34
CA CYS A 100 1.86 0.15 0.23
C CYS A 100 2.42 -0.35 -1.11
N GLY A 101 3.72 -0.23 -1.33
CA GLY A 101 4.36 -0.67 -2.57
C GLY A 101 4.54 -2.18 -2.70
N TRP A 102 4.77 -2.90 -1.60
CA TRP A 102 5.31 -4.27 -1.62
C TRP A 102 4.39 -5.34 -1.03
N LEU A 103 3.50 -4.97 -0.12
CA LEU A 103 2.66 -5.90 0.64
C LEU A 103 1.16 -5.58 0.50
N CYS A 104 0.79 -4.31 0.42
CA CYS A 104 -0.62 -3.90 0.48
C CYS A 104 -1.48 -4.57 -0.62
N PRO A 105 -2.49 -5.38 -0.23
CA PRO A 105 -3.34 -6.06 -1.19
C PRO A 105 -4.17 -5.08 -2.01
N HIS A 106 -4.56 -3.93 -1.43
CA HIS A 106 -5.34 -2.90 -2.12
C HIS A 106 -4.55 -2.29 -3.28
N PHE A 107 -3.28 -1.91 -3.03
CA PHE A 107 -2.42 -1.33 -4.07
C PHE A 107 -2.15 -2.30 -5.24
N SER A 108 -2.12 -3.60 -4.96
CA SER A 108 -2.01 -4.67 -5.97
C SER A 108 -3.14 -4.60 -6.98
N VAL A 109 -4.37 -4.46 -6.48
CA VAL A 109 -5.57 -4.30 -7.28
C VAL A 109 -5.52 -2.99 -8.06
N VAL A 110 -5.10 -1.90 -7.42
CA VAL A 110 -4.96 -0.59 -8.09
C VAL A 110 -4.07 -0.67 -9.33
N GLU A 111 -2.94 -1.37 -9.26
CA GLU A 111 -2.06 -1.54 -10.42
C GLU A 111 -2.68 -2.36 -11.55
N ILE A 112 -3.40 -3.45 -11.22
CA ILE A 112 -4.09 -4.29 -12.20
C ILE A 112 -5.18 -3.47 -12.91
N ILE A 113 -5.98 -2.75 -12.14
CA ILE A 113 -7.06 -1.90 -12.65
C ILE A 113 -6.48 -0.76 -13.48
N ASN A 114 -5.40 -0.10 -13.03
CA ASN A 114 -4.74 0.95 -13.81
C ASN A 114 -4.32 0.43 -15.20
N LYS A 115 -3.64 -0.73 -15.28
CA LYS A 115 -3.26 -1.33 -16.56
C LYS A 115 -4.46 -1.63 -17.45
N ARG A 116 -5.54 -2.18 -16.88
CA ARG A 116 -6.78 -2.48 -17.62
C ARG A 116 -7.47 -1.21 -18.10
N MET A 117 -7.55 -0.20 -17.25
CA MET A 117 -8.20 1.08 -17.53
C MET A 117 -7.43 1.89 -18.58
N THR A 118 -6.10 1.92 -18.52
CA THR A 118 -5.26 2.52 -19.56
C THR A 118 -5.43 1.81 -20.90
N ARG A 119 -5.59 0.48 -20.92
CA ARG A 119 -5.83 -0.26 -22.17
C ARG A 119 -7.20 0.05 -22.79
N ILE A 120 -8.23 0.25 -21.95
CA ILE A 120 -9.61 0.48 -22.41
C ILE A 120 -9.85 1.94 -22.78
N THR A 121 -9.39 2.87 -21.94
CA THR A 121 -9.75 4.30 -22.01
C THR A 121 -8.59 5.20 -22.41
N GLY A 122 -7.37 4.67 -22.51
CA GLY A 122 -6.16 5.47 -22.74
C GLY A 122 -5.71 6.30 -21.53
N ARG A 123 -6.41 6.20 -20.38
CA ARG A 123 -6.07 6.90 -19.14
C ARG A 123 -6.16 5.96 -17.93
N PRO A 124 -5.29 6.13 -16.92
CA PRO A 124 -5.38 5.33 -15.71
C PRO A 124 -6.58 5.75 -14.88
N THR A 125 -7.00 7.01 -14.84
CA THR A 125 -8.15 7.47 -14.02
C THR A 125 -9.13 8.28 -14.88
N LEU A 126 -10.41 8.32 -14.49
CA LEU A 126 -11.40 9.16 -15.16
C LEU A 126 -11.16 10.66 -14.92
N TRP A 127 -10.42 11.00 -13.86
CA TRP A 127 -10.11 12.35 -13.42
C TRP A 127 -8.91 12.98 -14.15
N GLU A 128 -8.16 12.19 -14.92
CA GLU A 128 -7.05 12.69 -15.73
C GLU A 128 -7.49 13.03 -17.16
N ALA A 129 -6.82 14.03 -17.73
CA ALA A 129 -6.97 14.41 -19.13
C ALA A 129 -6.63 13.23 -20.06
N LEU A 130 -7.45 13.05 -21.10
CA LEU A 130 -7.30 11.97 -22.06
C LEU A 130 -6.06 12.23 -22.92
N LYS A 131 -5.01 11.40 -22.80
CA LYS A 131 -3.81 11.51 -23.66
C LYS A 131 -3.98 10.86 -25.03
N LYS A 132 -4.79 9.80 -25.12
CA LYS A 132 -5.01 9.04 -26.36
C LYS A 132 -6.48 8.64 -26.44
N GLY A 133 -7.16 9.15 -27.46
CA GLY A 133 -8.60 8.96 -27.68
C GLY A 133 -8.94 7.54 -28.07
N ASN A 134 -9.29 6.72 -27.09
CA ASN A 134 -10.15 5.57 -27.34
C ASN A 134 -11.15 5.51 -26.19
N THR A 135 -12.34 6.06 -26.40
CA THR A 135 -13.47 5.84 -25.52
C THR A 135 -13.88 4.38 -25.70
N GLY A 136 -13.31 3.50 -24.87
CA GLY A 136 -13.62 2.07 -24.92
C GLY A 136 -15.13 1.83 -25.04
N LYS A 137 -15.52 0.88 -25.91
CA LYS A 137 -16.92 0.52 -26.14
C LYS A 137 -17.65 0.21 -24.82
N ALA A 138 -18.96 0.37 -24.78
CA ALA A 138 -19.79 0.05 -23.61
C ALA A 138 -19.49 -1.35 -23.03
N LEU A 139 -19.21 -2.34 -23.88
CA LEU A 139 -18.81 -3.69 -23.48
C LEU A 139 -17.50 -3.72 -22.66
N HIS A 140 -16.51 -2.90 -23.00
CA HIS A 140 -15.26 -2.82 -22.24
C HIS A 140 -15.47 -2.18 -20.87
N TRP A 141 -16.39 -1.21 -20.77
CA TRP A 141 -16.80 -0.61 -19.50
C TRP A 141 -17.57 -1.60 -18.63
N ALA A 142 -18.53 -2.34 -19.20
CA ALA A 142 -19.24 -3.40 -18.50
C ALA A 142 -18.26 -4.47 -17.96
N GLY A 143 -17.30 -4.89 -18.78
CA GLY A 143 -16.26 -5.82 -18.36
C GLY A 143 -15.33 -5.28 -17.27
N LEU A 144 -14.99 -3.98 -17.30
CA LEU A 144 -14.21 -3.34 -16.23
C LEU A 144 -15.00 -3.29 -14.92
N THR A 145 -16.26 -2.86 -14.97
CA THR A 145 -17.15 -2.82 -13.81
C THR A 145 -17.34 -4.21 -13.21
N LEU A 146 -17.53 -5.24 -14.05
CA LEU A 146 -17.64 -6.63 -13.59
C LEU A 146 -16.36 -7.11 -12.86
N VAL A 147 -15.19 -6.81 -13.42
CA VAL A 147 -13.91 -7.15 -12.76
C VAL A 147 -13.77 -6.40 -11.42
N CYS A 148 -14.09 -5.12 -11.37
CA CYS A 148 -14.08 -4.35 -10.14
C CYS A 148 -15.08 -4.89 -9.11
N ALA A 149 -16.27 -5.31 -9.56
CA ALA A 149 -17.30 -5.91 -8.72
C ALA A 149 -16.88 -7.26 -8.17
N ALA A 150 -16.28 -8.13 -8.99
CA ALA A 150 -15.75 -9.41 -8.54
C ALA A 150 -14.63 -9.24 -7.50
N ILE A 151 -13.72 -8.29 -7.73
CA ILE A 151 -12.65 -7.99 -6.76
C ILE A 151 -13.23 -7.36 -5.49
N GLY A 152 -14.17 -6.41 -5.61
CA GLY A 152 -14.87 -5.80 -4.48
C GLY A 152 -15.62 -6.83 -3.64
N PHE A 153 -16.29 -7.78 -4.28
CA PHE A 153 -16.96 -8.91 -3.63
C PHE A 153 -15.97 -9.80 -2.90
N SER A 154 -14.85 -10.17 -3.54
CA SER A 154 -13.81 -10.97 -2.89
C SER A 154 -13.23 -10.29 -1.64
N TRP A 155 -13.09 -8.95 -1.67
CA TRP A 155 -12.64 -8.14 -0.54
C TRP A 155 -13.67 -8.10 0.58
N ALA A 156 -14.94 -7.87 0.23
CA ALA A 156 -16.04 -7.86 1.19
C ALA A 156 -16.17 -9.23 1.88
N LEU A 157 -16.09 -10.33 1.11
CA LEU A 157 -16.11 -11.70 1.64
C LEU A 157 -14.89 -11.98 2.52
N ALA A 158 -13.68 -11.57 2.11
CA ALA A 158 -12.48 -11.73 2.92
C ALA A 158 -12.59 -11.01 4.26
N LEU A 159 -13.00 -9.72 4.26
CA LEU A 159 -13.22 -8.95 5.49
C LEU A 159 -14.28 -9.58 6.39
N LEU A 160 -15.36 -10.07 5.82
CA LEU A 160 -16.39 -10.78 6.58
C LEU A 160 -15.85 -12.09 7.17
N SER A 161 -15.01 -12.82 6.44
CA SER A 161 -14.35 -14.05 6.90
C SER A 161 -13.32 -13.81 8.01
N TYR A 162 -12.81 -12.58 8.14
CA TYR A 162 -11.96 -12.20 9.28
C TYR A 162 -12.76 -11.97 10.56
N LEU A 163 -14.09 -11.76 10.47
CA LEU A 163 -14.99 -11.45 11.58
C LEU A 163 -15.92 -12.63 11.95
N LEU A 164 -16.27 -13.46 10.97
CA LEU A 164 -17.15 -14.61 11.12
C LEU A 164 -16.42 -15.91 10.77
N PRO A 165 -16.88 -17.07 11.27
CA PRO A 165 -16.28 -18.34 10.91
C PRO A 165 -16.40 -18.59 9.39
N PRO A 166 -15.29 -18.85 8.68
CA PRO A 166 -15.28 -18.87 7.22
C PRO A 166 -16.03 -20.06 6.62
N ILE A 167 -15.93 -21.25 7.22
CA ILE A 167 -16.57 -22.47 6.71
C ILE A 167 -18.10 -22.34 6.65
N PRO A 168 -18.81 -22.03 7.75
CA PRO A 168 -20.27 -21.85 7.68
C PRO A 168 -20.64 -20.68 6.78
N LEU A 169 -19.88 -19.57 6.82
CA LEU A 169 -20.11 -18.42 5.94
C LEU A 169 -20.07 -18.81 4.45
N TYR A 170 -19.10 -19.62 4.04
CA TYR A 170 -18.98 -20.07 2.65
C TYR A 170 -20.05 -21.09 2.27
N LEU A 171 -20.45 -21.96 3.20
CA LEU A 171 -21.54 -22.90 2.97
C LEU A 171 -22.87 -22.17 2.81
N ASP A 172 -23.20 -21.23 3.70
CA ASP A 172 -24.41 -20.41 3.62
C ASP A 172 -24.47 -19.62 2.31
N LEU A 173 -23.31 -19.15 1.82
CA LEU A 173 -23.20 -18.43 0.55
C LEU A 173 -23.48 -19.31 -0.66
N ILE A 174 -23.03 -20.56 -0.63
CA ILE A 174 -23.26 -21.52 -1.71
C ILE A 174 -24.71 -22.04 -1.68
N THR A 175 -25.29 -22.25 -0.50
CA THR A 175 -26.67 -22.73 -0.32
C THR A 175 -27.72 -21.62 -0.46
N GLY A 176 -27.30 -20.36 -0.48
CA GLY A 176 -28.20 -19.20 -0.56
C GLY A 176 -28.92 -18.89 0.76
N GLN A 177 -28.45 -19.44 1.88
CA GLN A 177 -29.06 -19.29 3.21
C GLN A 177 -28.32 -18.26 4.07
N LEU A 178 -27.84 -17.16 3.48
CA LEU A 178 -27.21 -16.09 4.26
C LEU A 178 -28.22 -15.44 5.20
N SER A 179 -27.81 -15.29 6.47
CA SER A 179 -28.51 -14.41 7.40
C SER A 179 -28.47 -12.95 6.93
N LEU A 180 -29.47 -12.18 7.37
CA LEU A 180 -29.73 -10.82 6.87
C LEU A 180 -28.53 -9.87 7.06
N TYR A 181 -27.89 -9.86 8.22
CA TYR A 181 -26.80 -8.92 8.51
C TYR A 181 -25.53 -9.20 7.70
N PRO A 182 -25.01 -10.46 7.61
CA PRO A 182 -23.95 -10.80 6.67
C PRO A 182 -24.27 -10.47 5.22
N ALA A 183 -25.51 -10.71 4.76
CA ALA A 183 -25.91 -10.37 3.40
C ALA A 183 -25.89 -8.86 3.14
N ILE A 184 -26.43 -8.06 4.06
CA ILE A 184 -26.40 -6.59 3.97
C ILE A 184 -24.96 -6.09 3.97
N PHE A 185 -24.11 -6.59 4.87
CA PHE A 185 -22.70 -6.21 4.91
C PHE A 185 -22.00 -6.55 3.60
N LEU A 186 -22.19 -7.77 3.09
CA LEU A 186 -21.58 -8.22 1.84
C LEU A 186 -22.02 -7.35 0.66
N ALA A 187 -23.31 -7.02 0.54
CA ALA A 187 -23.84 -6.17 -0.52
C ALA A 187 -23.29 -4.73 -0.43
N VAL A 188 -23.37 -4.10 0.73
CA VAL A 188 -22.92 -2.71 0.94
C VAL A 188 -21.41 -2.60 0.77
N ALA A 189 -20.63 -3.48 1.40
CA ALA A 189 -19.18 -3.49 1.28
C ALA A 189 -18.74 -3.75 -0.17
N THR A 190 -19.38 -4.68 -0.88
CA THR A 190 -19.10 -4.93 -2.30
C THR A 190 -19.34 -3.67 -3.14
N ALA A 191 -20.46 -2.97 -2.93
CA ALA A 191 -20.76 -1.73 -3.65
C ALA A 191 -19.71 -0.64 -3.37
N VAL A 192 -19.35 -0.43 -2.09
CA VAL A 192 -18.36 0.57 -1.67
C VAL A 192 -16.98 0.26 -2.26
N PHE A 193 -16.51 -0.99 -2.18
CA PHE A 193 -15.21 -1.36 -2.76
C PHE A 193 -15.21 -1.28 -4.29
N THR A 194 -16.31 -1.66 -4.95
CA THR A 194 -16.45 -1.52 -6.40
C THR A 194 -16.36 -0.05 -6.81
N PHE A 195 -17.02 0.84 -6.07
CA PHE A 195 -16.95 2.28 -6.29
C PHE A 195 -15.53 2.82 -6.08
N ASP A 196 -14.86 2.42 -4.99
CA ASP A 196 -13.47 2.80 -4.75
C ASP A 196 -12.57 2.37 -5.90
N PHE A 197 -12.60 1.09 -6.27
CA PHE A 197 -11.78 0.55 -7.34
C PHE A 197 -12.03 1.21 -8.72
N LEU A 198 -13.27 1.59 -9.04
CA LEU A 198 -13.57 2.28 -10.29
C LEU A 198 -13.14 3.75 -10.28
N PHE A 199 -13.50 4.50 -9.22
CA PHE A 199 -13.47 5.95 -9.24
C PHE A 199 -12.50 6.58 -8.23
N ALA A 200 -12.42 6.05 -7.01
CA ALA A 200 -11.75 6.71 -5.88
C ALA A 200 -10.40 6.09 -5.47
N ARG A 201 -9.94 5.02 -6.11
CA ARG A 201 -8.78 4.22 -5.65
C ARG A 201 -7.49 5.01 -5.40
N HIS A 202 -7.22 6.00 -6.26
CA HIS A 202 -6.04 6.87 -6.13
C HIS A 202 -6.22 7.87 -4.98
N LEU A 203 -7.45 8.39 -4.81
CA LEU A 203 -7.81 9.27 -3.71
C LEU A 203 -7.68 8.52 -2.37
N PHE A 204 -8.20 7.30 -2.30
CA PHE A 204 -8.09 6.44 -1.12
C PHE A 204 -6.61 6.11 -0.80
N CYS A 205 -5.83 5.62 -1.77
CA CYS A 205 -4.40 5.33 -1.55
C CYS A 205 -3.57 6.57 -1.15
N LYS A 206 -3.96 7.76 -1.61
CA LYS A 206 -3.22 9.00 -1.37
C LYS A 206 -3.56 9.61 -0.01
N TYR A 207 -4.86 9.69 0.31
CA TYR A 207 -5.39 10.46 1.44
C TYR A 207 -6.34 9.67 2.35
N GLY A 208 -7.10 8.70 1.82
CA GLY A 208 -8.10 7.97 2.62
C GLY A 208 -7.52 6.86 3.51
N CYS A 209 -6.46 6.20 3.08
CA CYS A 209 -5.82 5.14 3.86
C CYS A 209 -5.02 5.74 5.03
N ALA A 210 -5.56 5.64 6.25
CA ALA A 210 -4.93 6.14 7.48
C ALA A 210 -3.51 5.58 7.66
N PHE A 211 -3.33 4.27 7.43
CA PHE A 211 -2.03 3.62 7.51
C PHE A 211 -1.02 4.25 6.53
N GLY A 212 -1.38 4.38 5.26
CA GLY A 212 -0.53 5.01 4.25
C GLY A 212 -0.21 6.48 4.58
N LEU A 213 -1.19 7.24 5.06
CA LEU A 213 -1.01 8.63 5.43
C LEU A 213 0.01 8.79 6.57
N ILE A 214 -0.14 8.04 7.66
CA ILE A 214 0.79 8.06 8.80
C ILE A 214 2.22 7.71 8.36
N GLN A 215 2.39 6.64 7.56
CA GLN A 215 3.72 6.23 7.06
C GLN A 215 4.43 7.34 6.29
N SER A 216 3.66 8.16 5.59
CA SER A 216 4.17 9.20 4.71
C SER A 216 4.40 10.53 5.41
N ILE A 217 3.58 10.86 6.41
CA ILE A 217 3.90 11.93 7.36
C ILE A 217 5.21 11.59 8.09
N ALA A 218 5.34 10.38 8.62
CA ALA A 218 6.57 9.93 9.29
C ALA A 218 7.77 10.05 8.35
N TRP A 219 7.69 9.51 7.15
CA TRP A 219 8.75 9.61 6.15
C TRP A 219 9.11 11.05 5.75
N MET A 220 8.12 11.93 5.66
CA MET A 220 8.34 13.36 5.35
C MET A 220 8.98 14.12 6.51
N ALA A 221 8.76 13.70 7.76
CA ALA A 221 9.43 14.27 8.92
C ALA A 221 10.93 13.92 8.94
N ASN A 222 11.34 12.78 8.37
CA ASN A 222 12.73 12.37 8.31
C ASN A 222 13.42 12.74 6.99
N GLY A 223 14.27 13.77 7.00
CA GLY A 223 15.04 14.18 5.82
C GLY A 223 15.96 13.10 5.23
N LYS A 224 16.41 12.14 6.05
CA LYS A 224 17.33 11.06 5.68
C LYS A 224 16.64 9.79 5.14
N GLY A 225 15.30 9.75 5.16
CA GLY A 225 14.54 8.61 4.64
C GLY A 225 14.84 8.36 3.16
N ARG A 226 14.86 7.09 2.73
CA ARG A 226 15.12 6.72 1.34
C ARG A 226 14.07 7.31 0.40
N VAL A 227 14.51 7.89 -0.70
CA VAL A 227 13.67 8.54 -1.69
C VAL A 227 14.18 8.22 -3.09
N VAL A 228 13.28 8.25 -4.07
CA VAL A 228 13.68 8.25 -5.47
C VAL A 228 14.23 9.65 -5.80
N THR A 229 15.53 9.77 -6.01
CA THR A 229 16.20 11.03 -6.38
C THR A 229 16.37 11.11 -7.89
N PHE A 230 16.34 12.33 -8.43
CA PHE A 230 16.67 12.60 -9.82
C PHE A 230 18.00 13.33 -9.88
N ASP A 231 18.90 12.83 -10.73
CA ASP A 231 20.19 13.44 -11.00
C ASP A 231 20.00 14.71 -11.83
N THR A 232 20.09 15.87 -11.16
CA THR A 232 19.92 17.17 -11.79
C THR A 232 21.12 17.58 -12.63
N GLU A 233 22.32 17.05 -12.35
CA GLU A 233 23.53 17.37 -13.12
C GLU A 233 23.46 16.73 -14.50
N ARG A 234 22.92 15.51 -14.56
CA ARG A 234 22.71 14.77 -15.81
C ARG A 234 21.38 15.09 -16.49
N ALA A 235 20.64 16.13 -16.06
CA ALA A 235 19.31 16.44 -16.56
C ALA A 235 19.23 16.62 -18.10
N ALA A 236 20.33 17.01 -18.75
CA ALA A 236 20.44 17.08 -20.21
C ALA A 236 20.11 15.75 -20.90
N ALA A 237 20.55 14.61 -20.34
CA ALA A 237 20.28 13.27 -20.87
C ALA A 237 18.79 12.86 -20.78
N CYS A 238 17.97 13.67 -20.10
CA CYS A 238 16.53 13.44 -19.92
C CYS A 238 15.66 14.46 -20.66
N ARG A 239 16.24 15.41 -21.41
CA ARG A 239 15.50 16.48 -22.12
C ARG A 239 14.55 15.89 -23.16
N ASP A 240 15.03 14.95 -23.97
CA ASP A 240 14.24 14.32 -25.04
C ASP A 240 13.37 13.15 -24.54
N CYS A 241 13.40 12.86 -23.23
CA CYS A 241 12.61 11.80 -22.63
C CYS A 241 11.19 12.26 -22.31
N THR A 242 10.21 11.57 -22.89
CA THR A 242 8.74 11.76 -22.79
C THR A 242 8.13 11.47 -21.40
N LYS A 243 8.86 11.72 -20.31
CA LYS A 243 8.40 11.50 -18.92
C LYS A 243 7.92 10.08 -18.64
N ALA A 244 8.55 9.08 -19.28
CA ALA A 244 8.25 7.67 -19.07
C ALA A 244 8.22 7.25 -17.58
N CYS A 245 9.07 7.85 -16.74
CA CYS A 245 9.09 7.61 -15.30
C CYS A 245 7.83 8.08 -14.56
N ASP A 246 7.27 9.23 -14.94
CA ASP A 246 6.01 9.73 -14.37
C ASP A 246 4.82 8.88 -14.86
N GLU A 247 4.90 8.41 -16.11
CA GLU A 247 3.86 7.54 -16.68
C GLU A 247 3.86 6.13 -16.07
N ALA A 248 5.04 5.61 -15.78
CA ALA A 248 5.21 4.32 -15.11
C ALA A 248 4.83 4.36 -13.63
N CYS A 249 4.76 5.53 -12.99
CA CYS A 249 4.39 5.66 -11.59
C CYS A 249 2.89 5.37 -11.41
N PRO A 250 2.48 4.32 -10.63
CA PRO A 250 1.06 4.03 -10.44
C PRO A 250 0.29 5.15 -9.76
N MET A 251 0.97 5.95 -8.94
CA MET A 251 0.41 7.12 -8.24
C MET A 251 0.57 8.43 -9.01
N ARG A 252 1.13 8.38 -10.24
CA ARG A 252 1.26 9.52 -11.16
C ARG A 252 1.94 10.73 -10.51
N LEU A 253 2.98 10.46 -9.72
CA LEU A 253 3.75 11.48 -9.02
C LEU A 253 4.79 12.11 -9.96
N PRO A 254 5.15 13.39 -9.75
CA PRO A 254 6.25 14.02 -10.48
C PRO A 254 7.59 13.45 -9.96
N THR A 255 8.08 12.40 -10.60
CA THR A 255 9.23 11.59 -10.11
C THR A 255 10.54 12.37 -10.12
N ARG A 256 10.68 13.31 -11.08
CA ARG A 256 11.83 14.21 -11.24
C ARG A 256 11.83 15.38 -10.25
N SER A 257 10.74 15.59 -9.52
CA SER A 257 10.60 16.69 -8.57
C SER A 257 11.20 16.35 -7.20
N HIS A 258 11.19 17.33 -6.30
CA HIS A 258 11.69 17.21 -4.93
C HIS A 258 10.80 16.31 -4.06
N LYS A 259 11.32 15.85 -2.91
CA LYS A 259 10.66 14.86 -2.03
C LYS A 259 9.23 15.26 -1.62
N ARG A 260 8.97 16.54 -1.32
CA ARG A 260 7.64 17.05 -0.94
C ARG A 260 6.56 16.82 -2.00
N ALA A 261 6.90 16.97 -3.28
CA ALA A 261 5.98 16.71 -4.38
C ALA A 261 5.65 15.21 -4.53
N LYS A 262 6.40 14.34 -3.85
CA LYS A 262 6.27 12.87 -3.86
C LYS A 262 5.73 12.33 -2.53
N PHE A 263 4.91 13.10 -1.82
CA PHE A 263 4.32 12.75 -0.51
C PHE A 263 3.75 11.32 -0.45
N SER A 264 3.05 10.88 -1.49
CA SER A 264 2.40 9.57 -1.57
C SER A 264 3.21 8.50 -2.32
N CYS A 265 4.53 8.67 -2.41
CA CYS A 265 5.41 7.69 -3.04
C CYS A 265 5.38 6.37 -2.27
N THR A 266 4.99 5.29 -2.96
CA THR A 266 4.93 3.92 -2.41
C THR A 266 6.26 3.18 -2.46
N GLN A 267 7.34 3.82 -2.95
CA GLN A 267 8.66 3.22 -3.09
C GLN A 267 8.64 1.89 -3.87
N CYS A 268 7.76 1.83 -4.88
CA CYS A 268 7.60 0.69 -5.77
C CYS A 268 8.71 0.57 -6.84
N LEU A 269 9.50 1.63 -7.04
CA LEU A 269 10.62 1.72 -7.97
C LEU A 269 10.29 1.50 -9.46
N GLN A 270 9.02 1.45 -9.86
CA GLN A 270 8.64 1.31 -11.28
C GLN A 270 9.16 2.48 -12.13
N CYS A 271 9.23 3.68 -11.56
CA CYS A 271 9.82 4.84 -12.23
C CYS A 271 11.33 4.70 -12.47
N VAL A 272 12.06 4.07 -11.53
CA VAL A 272 13.50 3.80 -11.66
C VAL A 272 13.72 2.75 -12.76
N SER A 273 12.95 1.66 -12.74
CA SER A 273 12.97 0.64 -13.79
C SER A 273 12.66 1.22 -15.17
N ALA A 274 11.62 2.06 -15.29
CA ALA A 274 11.28 2.72 -16.54
C ALA A 274 12.37 3.69 -17.02
N CYS A 275 12.99 4.44 -16.10
CA CYS A 275 14.11 5.33 -16.45
C CYS A 275 15.33 4.55 -16.93
N ARG A 276 15.64 3.41 -16.29
CA ARG A 276 16.71 2.50 -16.73
C ARG A 276 16.47 1.98 -18.13
N GLU A 277 15.24 1.59 -18.47
CA GLU A 277 14.92 1.08 -19.80
C GLU A 277 15.08 2.17 -20.88
N VAL A 278 14.61 3.40 -20.60
CA VAL A 278 14.81 4.53 -21.53
C VAL A 278 16.29 4.92 -21.67
N GLN A 279 17.09 4.74 -20.61
CA GLN A 279 18.51 5.07 -20.58
C GLN A 279 19.41 3.85 -20.78
N LYS A 280 18.90 2.76 -21.39
CA LYS A 280 19.65 1.50 -21.55
C LYS A 280 20.93 1.66 -22.36
N ASP A 281 20.92 2.60 -23.31
CA ASP A 281 22.05 2.90 -24.21
C ASP A 281 22.96 4.02 -23.65
N ASN A 282 22.62 4.59 -22.48
CA ASN A 282 23.45 5.58 -21.80
C ASN A 282 24.50 4.86 -20.93
N PRO A 283 25.80 5.08 -21.14
CA PRO A 283 26.86 4.41 -20.37
C PRO A 283 26.81 4.73 -18.87
N GLN A 284 26.24 5.88 -18.48
CA GLN A 284 26.07 6.28 -17.08
C GLN A 284 24.74 5.77 -16.47
N GLY A 285 23.90 5.07 -17.23
CA GLY A 285 22.68 4.42 -16.76
C GLY A 285 21.53 5.36 -16.37
N SER A 286 20.64 4.86 -15.50
CA SER A 286 19.43 5.58 -15.04
C SER A 286 19.77 6.90 -14.34
N LEU A 287 18.95 7.93 -14.57
CA LEU A 287 19.00 9.21 -13.84
C LEU A 287 18.14 9.20 -12.57
N LEU A 288 17.30 8.19 -12.39
CA LEU A 288 16.55 7.97 -11.16
C LEU A 288 17.24 6.88 -10.33
N THR A 289 17.54 7.20 -9.08
CA THR A 289 18.16 6.30 -8.10
C THR A 289 17.32 6.22 -6.83
N TRP A 290 17.47 5.14 -6.06
CA TRP A 290 16.82 4.98 -4.75
C TRP A 290 17.84 5.01 -3.63
N GLU A 291 17.98 6.18 -3.01
CA GLU A 291 19.07 6.48 -2.08
C GLU A 291 18.55 7.19 -0.83
N PRO A 292 19.30 7.21 0.29
CA PRO A 292 18.97 8.01 1.45
C PRO A 292 18.84 9.50 1.07
N GLY A 293 17.78 10.16 1.53
CA GLY A 293 17.61 11.59 1.30
C GLY A 293 18.68 12.44 1.99
N THR A 294 18.98 13.60 1.43
CA THR A 294 19.85 14.60 2.06
C THR A 294 19.01 15.65 2.79
N PRO A 295 19.28 15.93 4.09
CA PRO A 295 18.63 17.02 4.81
C PRO A 295 18.97 18.38 4.17
N GLY A 296 18.01 19.30 4.13
CA GLY A 296 18.27 20.72 3.83
C GLY A 296 17.91 21.18 2.40
N LYS A 297 18.05 20.35 1.36
CA LYS A 297 17.72 20.81 -0.01
C LYS A 297 16.25 20.61 -0.41
N GLN A 298 15.55 19.59 0.09
CA GLN A 298 14.28 19.16 -0.53
C GLN A 298 13.29 18.41 0.40
N THR A 299 13.58 18.29 1.70
CA THR A 299 13.14 17.10 2.46
C THR A 299 12.43 17.32 3.80
N VAL A 300 12.24 18.54 4.29
CA VAL A 300 11.57 18.78 5.59
C VAL A 300 10.35 19.70 5.44
N LEU A 301 9.24 19.34 6.11
CA LEU A 301 7.99 20.14 6.17
C LEU A 301 8.17 21.45 6.95
N ILE A 302 9.17 21.50 7.84
CA ILE A 302 9.57 22.65 8.64
C ILE A 302 11.02 22.97 8.24
N PRO A 303 11.35 24.19 7.78
CA PRO A 303 12.74 24.55 7.53
C PRO A 303 13.51 24.45 8.85
N VAL A 304 14.33 23.41 8.99
CA VAL A 304 15.31 23.35 10.08
C VAL A 304 16.33 24.43 9.75
N ARG A 305 16.22 25.57 10.44
CA ARG A 305 17.23 26.63 10.35
C ARG A 305 18.53 26.04 10.87
N GLN A 306 19.41 25.62 9.97
CA GLN A 306 20.77 25.22 10.33
C GLN A 306 21.49 26.49 10.79
N ILE A 307 21.48 26.73 12.10
CA ILE A 307 22.33 27.75 12.71
C ILE A 307 23.76 27.23 12.52
N HIS A 308 24.44 27.72 11.48
CA HIS A 308 25.87 27.53 11.35
C HIS A 308 26.51 28.30 12.51
N SER A 309 26.99 27.59 13.53
CA SER A 309 27.90 28.19 14.50
C SER A 309 29.19 28.53 13.75
N PRO A 310 29.61 29.80 13.68
CA PRO A 310 30.89 30.14 13.07
C PRO A 310 32.03 29.44 13.82
N PRO A 311 33.13 29.10 13.13
CA PRO A 311 34.28 28.48 13.79
C PRO A 311 34.77 29.41 14.90
N ARG A 312 34.88 28.85 16.11
CA ARG A 312 35.39 29.53 17.29
C ARG A 312 36.85 29.91 16.99
N GLN A 313 37.10 31.18 16.66
CA GLN A 313 38.46 31.68 16.52
C GLN A 313 39.18 31.45 17.86
N SER A 314 40.21 30.60 17.86
CA SER A 314 41.13 30.49 18.98
C SER A 314 41.82 31.83 19.13
N ARG A 315 41.53 32.55 20.21
CA ARG A 315 42.36 33.70 20.60
C ARG A 315 43.74 33.16 20.96
N ALA A 316 44.74 33.61 20.21
CA ALA A 316 46.13 33.60 20.64
C ALA A 316 46.34 34.64 21.75
#